data_AF-A0A6C0HGH5-F1
#
_entry.id   AF-A0A6C0HGH5-F1
#
_cell.length_a   1.000
_cell.length_b   1.000
_cell.length_c   1.000
_cell.angle_alpha   90.00
_cell.angle_beta   90.00
_cell.angle_gamma   90.00
#
_symmetry.space_group_name_H-M   'P 1'
#
loop_
_entity.id
_entity.type
_entity.pdbx_description
1 polymer ?
#
loop_
_entity_poly.entity_id
_entity_poly.type
_entity_poly.pdbx_seq_one_letter_code
_entity_poly.pdbx_strand_id
1 'polypeptide(L)'
;MAATRNKNTKENYVLEQRGLHLARDYDLYANAPNGPAYTTGLPEFGFNPSTMGRDNFAYNSIDIETALFGINSTNLVDPQRPVVPERKTLPEIKYFDRLPKLIMPMPLVIENNQRVHF
;
A
#
# COMPACT_ATOMS: atom_id res chain seq x y z
N MET A 1 10.04 -56.44 7.95
CA MET A 1 9.83 -55.01 8.28
C MET A 1 8.35 -54.68 8.13
N ALA A 2 7.57 -54.86 9.20
CA ALA A 2 6.15 -54.56 9.19
C ALA A 2 5.93 -53.19 9.85
N ALA A 3 5.40 -52.22 9.09
CA ALA A 3 5.02 -50.91 9.61
C ALA A 3 3.74 -51.06 10.45
N THR A 4 3.87 -51.40 11.73
CA THR A 4 2.75 -51.59 12.67
C THR A 4 2.16 -50.28 13.19
N ARG A 5 2.66 -49.13 12.74
CA ARG A 5 2.17 -47.80 13.12
C ARG A 5 1.38 -47.18 11.97
N ASN A 6 0.21 -46.63 12.28
CA ASN A 6 -0.70 -45.95 11.34
C ASN A 6 -0.10 -44.67 10.70
N LYS A 7 1.18 -44.36 10.96
CA LYS A 7 1.85 -43.15 10.48
C LYS A 7 2.07 -43.13 8.96
N ASN A 8 2.09 -44.31 8.32
CA ASN A 8 2.37 -44.46 6.88
C ASN A 8 1.15 -44.94 6.09
N THR A 9 -0.06 -44.80 6.63
CA THR A 9 -1.26 -45.11 5.86
C THR A 9 -1.60 -43.95 4.93
N LYS A 10 -2.24 -44.29 3.81
CA LYS A 10 -2.71 -43.32 2.83
C LYS A 10 -3.53 -42.21 3.49
N GLU A 11 -4.41 -42.57 4.41
CA GLU A 11 -5.26 -41.61 5.14
C GLU A 11 -4.43 -40.64 5.99
N ASN A 12 -3.40 -41.13 6.68
CA ASN A 12 -2.54 -40.27 7.49
C ASN A 12 -1.75 -39.27 6.63
N TYR A 13 -1.25 -39.70 5.47
CA TYR A 13 -0.59 -38.82 4.51
C TYR A 13 -1.54 -37.76 3.93
N VAL A 14 -2.80 -38.13 3.65
CA VAL A 14 -3.81 -37.17 3.19
C VAL A 14 -4.08 -36.09 4.24
N LEU A 15 -4.14 -36.46 5.52
CA LEU A 15 -4.30 -35.51 6.62
C LEU A 15 -3.09 -34.58 6.78
N GLU A 16 -1.88 -35.12 6.62
CA GLU A 16 -0.64 -34.34 6.64
C GLU A 16 -0.60 -33.31 5.50
N GLN A 17 -0.87 -33.75 4.27
CA GLN A 17 -0.96 -32.87 3.10
C GLN A 17 -2.04 -31.79 3.28
N ARG A 18 -3.20 -32.16 3.85
CA ARG A 18 -4.24 -31.20 4.19
C ARG A 18 -3.77 -30.17 5.22
N GLY A 19 -3.05 -30.59 6.25
CA GLY A 19 -2.46 -29.69 7.25
C GLY A 19 -1.48 -28.71 6.62
N LEU A 20 -0.60 -29.18 5.74
CA LEU A 20 0.34 -28.33 5.00
C LEU A 20 -0.37 -27.33 4.08
N HIS A 21 -1.42 -27.76 3.37
CA HIS A 21 -2.23 -26.87 2.54
C HIS A 21 -2.90 -25.78 3.38
N LEU A 22 -3.54 -26.14 4.49
CA LEU A 22 -4.19 -25.16 5.37
C LEU A 22 -3.20 -24.17 5.98
N ALA A 23 -2.00 -24.63 6.37
CA ALA A 23 -0.95 -23.75 6.86
C ALA A 23 -0.49 -22.77 5.77
N ARG A 24 -0.24 -23.28 4.56
CA ARG A 24 0.10 -22.44 3.41
C ARG A 24 -1.00 -21.43 3.09
N ASP A 25 -2.26 -21.84 3.10
CA ASP A 25 -3.39 -20.97 2.79
C ASP A 25 -3.53 -19.85 3.83
N TYR A 26 -3.23 -20.15 5.10
CA TYR A 26 -3.17 -19.16 6.17
C TYR A 26 -2.00 -18.17 5.98
N ASP A 27 -0.80 -18.67 5.70
CA ASP A 27 0.40 -17.84 5.53
C ASP A 27 0.33 -16.95 4.29
N LEU A 28 -0.30 -17.45 3.21
CA LEU A 28 -0.50 -16.73 1.95
C LEU A 28 -1.81 -15.93 1.92
N TYR A 29 -2.56 -15.88 3.02
CA TYR A 29 -3.82 -15.15 3.05
C TYR A 29 -3.57 -13.66 2.77
N ALA A 30 -4.13 -13.18 1.65
CA ALA A 30 -3.84 -11.83 1.17
C ALA A 30 -4.13 -10.79 2.24
N ASN A 31 -5.32 -10.78 2.86
CA ASN A 31 -5.74 -9.74 3.81
C ASN A 31 -5.38 -10.08 5.27
N ALA A 32 -4.26 -10.76 5.48
CA ALA A 32 -3.70 -11.00 6.81
C ALA A 32 -3.34 -9.66 7.51
N PRO A 33 -2.99 -9.65 8.81
CA PRO A 33 -2.66 -8.41 9.52
C PRO A 33 -1.56 -7.56 8.87
N ASN A 34 -0.63 -8.19 8.14
CA ASN A 34 0.45 -7.53 7.38
C ASN A 34 0.15 -7.43 5.87
N GLY A 35 -1.06 -7.82 5.46
CA GLY A 35 -1.52 -7.85 4.07
C GLY A 35 -2.17 -6.54 3.61
N PRO A 36 -2.66 -6.46 2.36
CA PRO A 36 -3.45 -5.33 1.91
C PRO A 36 -4.80 -5.30 2.64
N ALA A 37 -5.38 -4.10 2.74
CA ALA A 37 -6.73 -3.92 3.27
C ALA A 37 -7.79 -4.45 2.29
N TYR A 38 -8.92 -4.93 2.82
CA TYR A 38 -10.09 -5.31 2.01
C TYR A 38 -10.61 -4.16 1.14
N THR A 39 -10.58 -2.94 1.68
CA THR A 39 -10.95 -1.70 1.00
C THR A 39 -9.77 -0.75 1.05
N THR A 40 -9.18 -0.48 -0.11
CA THR A 40 -8.04 0.42 -0.24
C THR A 40 -8.56 1.83 -0.52
N GLY A 41 -8.06 2.80 0.24
CA GLY A 41 -8.44 4.20 0.10
C GLY A 41 -7.57 5.08 0.97
N LEU A 42 -7.43 6.33 0.56
CA LEU A 42 -6.70 7.33 1.34
C LEU A 42 -7.67 8.02 2.31
N PRO A 43 -7.28 8.25 3.57
CA PRO A 43 -8.10 9.05 4.47
C PRO A 43 -8.13 10.51 4.02
N GLU A 44 -9.29 11.14 4.17
CA GLU A 44 -9.46 12.54 3.76
C GLU A 44 -8.83 13.53 4.74
N PHE A 45 -8.80 13.24 6.04
CA PHE A 45 -8.33 14.19 7.05
C PHE A 45 -7.74 13.53 8.31
N GLY A 46 -6.64 14.10 8.82
CA GLY A 46 -6.14 13.93 10.20
C GLY A 46 -5.48 12.59 10.54
N PHE A 47 -5.67 11.56 9.73
CA PHE A 47 -5.04 10.25 9.89
C PHE A 47 -4.26 9.92 8.62
N ASN A 48 -3.09 9.30 8.74
CA ASN A 48 -2.36 8.71 7.62
C ASN A 48 -2.22 7.20 7.93
N PRO A 49 -2.75 6.28 7.09
CA PRO A 49 -2.54 4.87 7.30
C PRO A 49 -1.04 4.57 7.26
N SER A 50 -0.55 3.83 8.24
CA SER A 50 0.87 3.51 8.36
C SER A 50 1.34 2.47 7.34
N THR A 51 0.43 1.70 6.74
CA THR A 51 0.79 0.59 5.85
C THR A 51 -0.15 0.52 4.64
N MET A 52 0.40 0.83 3.46
CA MET A 52 -0.24 0.51 2.19
C MET A 52 0.81 -0.02 1.21
N GLY A 53 0.55 -1.19 0.64
CA GLY A 53 1.47 -1.81 -0.31
C GLY A 53 1.62 -1.00 -1.60
N ARG A 54 2.82 -1.06 -2.19
CA ARG A 54 3.17 -0.39 -3.46
C ARG A 54 2.19 -0.69 -4.60
N ASP A 55 1.64 -1.90 -4.64
CA ASP A 55 0.75 -2.37 -5.71
C ASP A 55 -0.61 -1.67 -5.69
N ASN A 56 -0.96 -0.99 -4.59
CA ASN A 56 -2.17 -0.18 -4.51
C ASN A 56 -2.02 1.16 -5.25
N PHE A 57 -0.80 1.65 -5.44
CA PHE A 57 -0.54 2.97 -6.04
C PHE A 57 -0.28 2.93 -7.55
N ALA A 58 0.16 1.80 -8.09
CA ALA A 58 0.45 1.66 -9.52
C ALA A 58 0.26 0.21 -10.00
N TYR A 59 0.00 0.03 -11.30
CA TYR A 59 -0.02 -1.30 -11.93
C TYR A 59 1.40 -1.84 -12.16
N ASN A 60 2.36 -0.95 -12.42
CA ASN A 60 3.77 -1.26 -12.65
C ASN A 60 4.67 -0.75 -11.50
N SER A 61 4.24 -0.98 -10.26
CA SER A 61 4.95 -0.58 -9.03
C SER A 61 6.43 -1.03 -9.03
N ILE A 62 6.69 -2.27 -9.44
CA ILE A 62 8.03 -2.88 -9.47
C ILE A 62 8.95 -2.20 -10.48
N ASP A 63 8.45 -1.88 -11.67
CA ASP A 63 9.24 -1.22 -12.72
C ASP A 63 9.60 0.21 -12.30
N ILE A 64 8.64 0.92 -11.69
CA ILE A 64 8.87 2.25 -11.13
C ILE A 64 9.94 2.19 -10.04
N GLU A 65 9.83 1.27 -9.08
CA GLU A 65 10.83 1.09 -8.03
C GLU A 65 12.21 0.77 -8.60
N THR A 66 12.29 -0.17 -9.55
CA THR A 66 13.53 -0.55 -10.22
C THR A 66 14.21 0.66 -10.87
N ALA A 67 13.43 1.49 -11.56
CA ALA A 67 13.91 2.73 -12.16
C ALA A 67 14.34 3.77 -11.10
N LEU A 68 13.58 3.94 -10.01
CA LEU A 68 13.90 4.87 -8.91
C LEU A 68 15.18 4.45 -8.17
N PHE A 69 15.43 3.15 -8.02
CA PHE A 69 16.69 2.63 -7.47
C PHE A 69 17.86 2.76 -8.45
N GLY A 70 17.62 3.15 -9.71
CA GLY A 70 18.66 3.29 -10.73
C GLY A 70 19.26 1.96 -11.18
N ILE A 71 18.55 0.86 -11.00
CA ILE A 71 19.00 -0.47 -11.42
C ILE A 71 19.13 -0.48 -12.95
N ASN A 72 20.28 -0.91 -13.47
CA ASN A 72 20.59 -0.93 -14.92
C ASN A 72 20.78 0.47 -15.57
N SER A 73 20.92 1.53 -14.77
CA SER A 73 21.15 2.90 -15.29
C SER A 73 22.49 3.10 -16.01
N THR A 74 23.51 2.27 -15.71
CA THR A 74 24.86 2.36 -16.28
C THR A 74 25.12 1.38 -17.43
N ASN A 75 24.09 0.64 -17.87
CA ASN A 75 24.25 -0.31 -18.96
C ASN A 75 24.31 0.41 -20.32
N LEU A 76 25.50 0.40 -20.92
CA LEU A 76 25.78 1.05 -22.20
C LEU A 76 25.49 0.17 -23.43
N VAL A 77 25.29 -1.14 -23.22
CA VAL A 77 25.00 -2.10 -24.30
C VAL A 77 23.49 -2.15 -24.55
N ASP A 78 22.72 -2.28 -23.47
CA ASP A 78 21.25 -2.28 -23.50
C ASP A 78 20.72 -1.17 -22.58
N PRO A 79 20.60 0.08 -23.09
CA PRO A 79 20.10 1.19 -22.30
C PRO A 79 18.69 0.91 -21.78
N GLN A 80 18.48 1.18 -20.49
CA GLN A 80 17.18 1.04 -19.87
C GLN A 80 16.17 2.00 -20.51
N ARG A 81 15.01 1.46 -20.89
CA ARG A 81 13.90 2.27 -21.43
C ARG A 81 13.30 3.14 -20.32
N PRO A 82 12.85 4.36 -20.64
CA PRO A 82 12.16 5.19 -19.66
C PRO A 82 10.88 4.50 -19.19
N VAL A 83 10.75 4.34 -17.87
CA VAL A 83 9.55 3.75 -17.26
C VAL A 83 8.48 4.82 -17.12
N VAL A 84 7.32 4.60 -17.72
CA VAL A 84 6.15 5.47 -17.56
C VAL A 84 5.29 4.92 -16.42
N PRO A 85 5.03 5.70 -15.35
CA PRO A 85 4.28 5.20 -14.21
C PRO A 85 2.78 5.06 -14.53
N GLU A 86 2.24 3.86 -14.34
CA GLU A 86 0.82 3.54 -14.51
C GLU A 86 0.10 3.68 -13.16
N ARG A 87 -0.21 4.92 -12.79
CA ARG A 87 -0.77 5.26 -11.47
C ARG A 87 -2.22 4.81 -11.33
N LYS A 88 -2.55 4.28 -10.16
CA LYS A 88 -3.92 3.98 -9.73
C LYS A 88 -4.48 5.18 -8.95
N THR A 89 -5.70 5.58 -9.27
CA THR A 89 -6.43 6.58 -8.49
C THR A 89 -7.11 5.89 -7.32
N LEU A 90 -6.71 6.23 -6.10
CA LEU A 90 -7.32 5.70 -4.89
C LEU A 90 -8.50 6.57 -4.45
N PRO A 91 -9.60 5.97 -3.95
CA PRO A 91 -10.71 6.72 -3.40
C PRO A 91 -10.32 7.36 -2.06
N GLU A 92 -10.90 8.52 -1.78
CA GLU A 92 -10.80 9.17 -0.47
C GLU A 92 -11.93 8.68 0.45
N ILE A 93 -11.58 8.26 1.68
CA ILE A 93 -12.52 7.76 2.68
C ILE A 93 -12.65 8.78 3.82
N LYS A 94 -13.90 9.19 4.07
CA LYS A 94 -14.28 10.07 5.18
C LYS A 94 -14.52 9.24 6.43
N TYR A 95 -13.67 9.40 7.43
CA TYR A 95 -13.86 8.81 8.76
C TYR A 95 -14.53 9.77 9.75
N PHE A 96 -14.34 11.07 9.54
CA PHE A 96 -14.86 12.13 10.40
C PHE A 96 -15.62 13.14 9.55
N ASP A 97 -16.75 13.61 10.08
CA ASP A 97 -17.38 14.80 9.53
C ASP A 97 -16.47 15.99 9.80
N ARG A 98 -16.16 16.75 8.75
CA ARG A 98 -15.40 17.99 8.89
C ARG A 98 -16.19 18.94 9.79
N LEU A 99 -15.51 19.55 10.78
CA LEU A 99 -16.09 20.67 11.52
C LEU A 99 -16.63 21.72 10.52
N PRO A 100 -17.82 22.27 10.77
CA PRO A 100 -18.49 23.11 9.78
C PRO A 100 -17.69 24.38 9.51
N LYS A 101 -17.61 24.71 8.21
CA LYS A 101 -17.06 25.93 7.58
C LYS A 101 -15.72 26.42 8.14
N LEU A 102 -14.68 26.29 7.32
CA LEU A 102 -13.50 27.15 7.39
C LEU A 102 -13.95 28.60 7.63
N ILE A 103 -13.74 29.11 8.86
CA ILE A 103 -14.01 30.51 9.20
C ILE A 103 -12.84 31.28 8.61
N MET A 104 -12.97 31.65 7.33
CA MET A 104 -12.00 32.53 6.70
C MET A 104 -12.07 33.89 7.40
N PRO A 105 -10.94 34.44 7.89
CA PRO A 105 -10.93 35.80 8.34
C PRO A 105 -11.29 36.72 7.17
N MET A 106 -11.85 37.89 7.49
CA MET A 106 -12.06 38.91 6.48
C MET A 106 -10.71 39.24 5.80
N PRO A 107 -10.71 39.56 4.49
CA PRO A 107 -9.49 39.94 3.79
C PRO A 107 -8.80 41.07 4.54
N LEU A 108 -7.46 41.00 4.64
CA LEU A 108 -6.66 42.04 5.30
C LEU A 108 -6.85 43.37 4.56
N VAL A 109 -7.58 44.29 5.18
CA VAL A 109 -7.69 45.67 4.72
C VAL A 109 -6.56 46.46 5.37
N ILE A 110 -5.56 46.85 4.57
CA ILE A 110 -4.50 47.75 5.02
C ILE A 110 -5.06 49.16 4.94
N GLU A 111 -5.27 49.81 6.08
CA GLU A 111 -5.71 51.20 6.12
C GLU A 111 -4.57 52.16 5.71
N ASN A 112 -4.92 53.23 5.01
CA ASN A 112 -3.96 54.28 4.67
C ASN A 112 -3.45 54.94 5.97
N ASN A 113 -2.15 55.29 6.03
CA ASN A 113 -1.46 55.92 7.19
C ASN A 113 -1.23 55.04 8.43
N GLN A 114 -1.24 53.71 8.32
CA GLN A 114 -0.84 52.81 9.42
C GLN A 114 0.63 52.94 9.86
N ARG A 115 1.46 53.66 9.09
CA ARG A 115 2.79 54.12 9.51
C ARG A 115 2.79 55.63 9.58
N VAL A 116 3.22 56.18 10.72
CA VAL A 116 3.59 57.59 10.83
C VAL A 116 4.85 57.76 9.97
N HIS A 117 4.66 58.23 8.75
CA HIS A 117 5.73 58.78 7.95
C HIS A 117 5.99 60.20 8.47
N PHE A 118 7.22 60.45 8.94
CA PHE A 118 7.75 61.77 9.23
C PHE A 118 8.08 62.50 7.92
#